data_AF-A0A5N9GWR7-F1
#
_entry.id   AF-A0A5N9GWR7-F1
#
_cell.length_a   1.000
_cell.length_b   1.000
_cell.length_c   1.000
_cell.angle_alpha   90.00
_cell.angle_beta   90.00
_cell.angle_gamma   90.00
#
_symmetry.space_group_name_H-M   'P 1'
#
loop_
_entity.id
_entity.type
_entity.pdbx_description
1 polymer ?
#
loop_
_entity_poly.entity_id
_entity_poly.type
_entity_poly.pdbx_seq_one_letter_code
_entity_poly.pdbx_strand_id
1 'polypeptide(L)'
;MNRSDKRILTTHVGALPRPQELGAMVLTKTKHGAHDEAKLAEWLHSAVSDVVTEQVKAGIDVISDGEYGKSNWTNYIEGRLGGYEVRNPQPGEVVGSGTQAGIVGRDRKVFDDFYADYDENAARVRQNRAGGATAARQDYVNVSPVTYTGQDAVGLDVANLKAGIGSRPIADAFMPSIGPDNVLPQNRYEHYADEAAYVYAVADAMRSEYKAITDAGFILQIDAPVGKFETQDMTLEAFRVRFARSVEALNHALEGIPEEQVRFHLCYGSWHGAHAHDLELKNVVDLVLKVNAQAYSIEAANPRHEHEWKVWKDTKFPDGKILIPGVVTHSTNTIEHPELVADRIERFAGVVGKENVIASTDCGLGARVHPQIAWAKLKTLSEGAKMASERLWG
;
A
#
# COMPACT_ATOMS: atom_id res chain seq x y z
N MET A 1 6.56 16.80 -5.24
CA MET A 1 5.98 16.00 -6.35
C MET A 1 5.61 16.90 -7.53
N ASN A 2 5.71 16.40 -8.76
CA ASN A 2 5.17 17.07 -9.94
C ASN A 2 3.65 17.15 -9.89
N ARG A 3 3.10 18.21 -10.51
CA ARG A 3 1.66 18.45 -10.61
C ARG A 3 1.14 18.20 -12.01
N SER A 4 -0.18 18.01 -12.12
CA SER A 4 -0.88 17.88 -13.38
C SER A 4 -1.13 19.24 -14.04
N ASP A 5 -0.09 20.06 -14.23
CA ASP A 5 -0.25 21.44 -14.71
C ASP A 5 -0.71 21.52 -16.18
N LYS A 6 -0.30 20.55 -16.99
CA LYS A 6 -0.52 20.51 -18.44
C LYS A 6 -1.40 19.36 -18.90
N ARG A 7 -1.52 18.32 -18.09
CA ARG A 7 -2.29 17.09 -18.33
C ARG A 7 -2.41 16.31 -17.03
N ILE A 8 -3.35 15.38 -16.98
CA ILE A 8 -3.45 14.41 -15.87
C ILE A 8 -2.21 13.51 -15.89
N LEU A 9 -1.55 13.41 -14.74
CA LEU A 9 -0.47 12.48 -14.50
C LEU A 9 -1.05 11.16 -13.97
N THR A 10 -0.33 10.06 -14.19
CA THR A 10 -0.73 8.73 -13.73
C THR A 10 0.26 8.13 -12.74
N THR A 11 -0.25 7.36 -11.80
CA THR A 11 0.53 6.58 -10.83
C THR A 11 -0.20 5.27 -10.51
N HIS A 12 0.39 4.47 -9.64
CA HIS A 12 -0.27 3.37 -8.94
C HIS A 12 0.16 3.41 -7.47
N VAL A 13 -0.32 2.44 -6.68
CA VAL A 13 -0.13 2.40 -5.22
C VAL A 13 1.12 1.62 -4.77
N GLY A 14 1.90 0.99 -5.66
CA GLY A 14 3.08 0.22 -5.23
C GLY A 14 3.08 -1.18 -5.81
N ALA A 15 2.78 -2.21 -5.02
CA ALA A 15 2.88 -3.62 -5.43
C ALA A 15 2.37 -3.91 -6.86
N LEU A 16 3.26 -4.43 -7.71
CA LEU A 16 2.98 -4.84 -9.10
C LEU A 16 3.19 -6.35 -9.30
N PRO A 17 2.65 -6.95 -10.38
CA PRO A 17 2.72 -8.39 -10.59
C PRO A 17 4.17 -8.87 -10.75
N ARG A 18 4.68 -9.53 -9.71
CA ARG A 18 6.04 -10.06 -9.68
C ARG A 18 6.18 -11.35 -10.51
N PRO A 19 7.31 -11.57 -11.20
CA PRO A 19 7.64 -12.88 -11.77
C PRO A 19 7.54 -13.99 -10.71
N GLN A 20 6.96 -15.13 -11.07
CA GLN A 20 6.63 -16.19 -10.11
C GLN A 20 7.87 -16.71 -9.39
N GLU A 21 8.95 -16.92 -10.14
CA GLU A 21 10.16 -17.52 -9.61
C GLU A 21 10.91 -16.52 -8.69
N LEU A 22 10.85 -15.22 -8.97
CA LEU A 22 11.36 -14.18 -8.07
C LEU A 22 10.54 -14.13 -6.78
N GLY A 23 9.22 -14.26 -6.87
CA GLY A 23 8.33 -14.33 -5.71
C GLY A 23 8.69 -15.45 -4.75
N ALA A 24 8.96 -16.64 -5.28
CA ALA A 24 9.36 -17.79 -4.47
C ALA A 24 10.67 -17.54 -3.70
N MET A 25 11.68 -16.94 -4.34
CA MET A 25 12.96 -16.65 -3.69
C MET A 25 12.87 -15.55 -2.64
N VAL A 26 12.16 -14.45 -2.92
CA VAL A 26 11.97 -13.36 -1.95
C VAL A 26 11.24 -13.85 -0.70
N LEU A 27 10.24 -14.73 -0.85
CA LEU A 27 9.52 -15.34 0.27
C LEU A 27 10.35 -16.33 1.08
N THR A 28 11.39 -16.93 0.48
CA THR A 28 12.22 -17.95 1.10
C THR A 28 13.61 -17.46 1.47
N LYS A 29 13.87 -16.15 1.37
CA LYS A 29 15.19 -15.51 1.60
C LYS A 29 15.88 -15.98 2.90
N THR A 30 15.13 -16.27 3.96
CA THR A 30 15.63 -16.78 5.24
C THR A 30 16.11 -18.24 5.23
N LYS A 31 15.93 -18.98 4.13
CA LYS A 31 16.26 -20.41 4.00
C LYS A 31 17.48 -20.69 3.12
N HIS A 32 18.11 -19.67 2.55
CA HIS A 32 19.15 -19.83 1.52
C HIS A 32 20.52 -19.31 1.99
N GLY A 33 21.60 -19.84 1.43
CA GLY A 33 22.97 -19.47 1.78
C GLY A 33 23.49 -18.24 1.01
N ALA A 34 24.69 -17.75 1.36
CA ALA A 34 25.27 -16.51 0.79
C ALA A 34 25.37 -16.47 -0.75
N HIS A 35 25.56 -17.61 -1.42
CA HIS A 35 25.59 -17.69 -2.89
C HIS A 35 24.21 -17.41 -3.51
N ASP A 36 23.13 -17.80 -2.83
CA ASP A 36 21.76 -17.58 -3.30
C ASP A 36 21.32 -16.12 -3.04
N GLU A 37 21.91 -15.46 -2.05
CA GLU A 37 21.69 -14.03 -1.80
C GLU A 37 22.27 -13.15 -2.91
N ALA A 38 23.47 -13.45 -3.40
CA ALA A 38 24.08 -12.72 -4.53
C ALA A 38 23.27 -12.88 -5.82
N LYS A 39 22.81 -14.11 -6.11
CA LYS A 39 21.93 -14.39 -7.25
C LYS A 39 20.57 -13.70 -7.13
N LEU A 40 19.99 -13.70 -5.93
CA LEU A 40 18.75 -12.98 -5.66
C LEU A 40 18.94 -11.47 -5.87
N ALA A 41 20.06 -10.89 -5.44
CA ALA A 41 20.35 -9.47 -5.64
C ALA A 41 20.47 -9.11 -7.14
N GLU A 42 21.21 -9.91 -7.92
CA GLU A 42 21.36 -9.71 -9.36
C GLU A 42 20.02 -9.81 -10.10
N TRP A 43 19.21 -10.83 -9.78
CA TRP A 43 17.93 -10.98 -10.44
C TRP A 43 16.93 -9.91 -9.99
N LEU A 44 16.90 -9.53 -8.71
CA LEU A 44 16.07 -8.43 -8.22
C LEU A 44 16.40 -7.14 -8.97
N HIS A 45 17.69 -6.86 -9.19
CA HIS A 45 18.12 -5.71 -9.98
C HIS A 45 17.53 -5.72 -11.40
N SER A 46 17.68 -6.83 -12.13
CA SER A 46 17.10 -6.97 -13.47
C SER A 46 15.58 -6.82 -13.46
N ALA A 47 14.90 -7.49 -12.53
CA ALA A 47 13.44 -7.49 -12.45
C ALA A 47 12.86 -6.10 -12.12
N VAL A 48 13.56 -5.31 -11.30
CA VAL A 48 13.18 -3.91 -11.03
C VAL A 48 13.37 -3.05 -12.28
N SER A 49 14.46 -3.21 -13.04
CA SER A 49 14.62 -2.51 -14.33
C SER A 49 13.53 -2.89 -15.34
N ASP A 50 13.13 -4.16 -15.38
CA ASP A 50 12.07 -4.65 -16.26
C ASP A 50 10.71 -4.07 -15.87
N VAL A 51 10.33 -4.10 -14.58
CA VAL A 51 9.03 -3.54 -14.15
C VAL A 51 8.95 -2.03 -14.33
N VAL A 52 10.07 -1.31 -14.16
CA VAL A 52 10.13 0.13 -14.50
C VAL A 52 9.88 0.34 -16.00
N THR A 53 10.46 -0.51 -16.84
CA THR A 53 10.26 -0.45 -18.29
C THR A 53 8.80 -0.72 -18.66
N GLU A 54 8.16 -1.70 -18.03
CA GLU A 54 6.74 -2.01 -18.27
C GLU A 54 5.81 -0.88 -17.78
N GLN A 55 6.11 -0.24 -16.66
CA GLN A 55 5.37 0.94 -16.18
C GLN A 55 5.43 2.10 -17.20
N VAL A 56 6.62 2.42 -17.70
CA VAL A 56 6.80 3.46 -18.72
C VAL A 56 6.06 3.11 -20.01
N LYS A 57 6.12 1.86 -20.46
CA LYS A 57 5.35 1.38 -21.64
C LYS A 57 3.84 1.47 -21.41
N ALA A 58 3.37 1.25 -20.20
CA ALA A 58 1.97 1.38 -19.82
C ALA A 58 1.52 2.84 -19.70
N GLY A 59 2.42 3.82 -19.82
CA GLY A 59 2.12 5.26 -19.71
C GLY A 59 1.99 5.76 -18.28
N ILE A 60 2.64 5.10 -17.32
CA ILE A 60 2.68 5.53 -15.92
C ILE A 60 3.76 6.60 -15.72
N ASP A 61 3.37 7.76 -15.19
CA ASP A 61 4.25 8.92 -15.02
C ASP A 61 5.04 8.91 -13.72
N VAL A 62 4.39 8.51 -12.63
CA VAL A 62 4.97 8.41 -11.28
C VAL A 62 5.06 6.93 -10.92
N ILE A 63 6.28 6.41 -10.89
CA ILE A 63 6.56 4.97 -10.88
C ILE A 63 7.17 4.49 -9.56
N SER A 64 7.18 3.18 -9.32
CA SER A 64 7.89 2.57 -8.19
C SER A 64 8.71 1.35 -8.61
N ASP A 65 9.35 0.70 -7.64
CA ASP A 65 10.03 -0.58 -7.77
C ASP A 65 9.08 -1.79 -7.87
N GLY A 66 7.76 -1.54 -7.83
CA GLY A 66 6.73 -2.58 -7.79
C GLY A 66 6.72 -3.39 -6.49
N GLU A 67 7.44 -2.93 -5.45
CA GLU A 67 7.73 -3.63 -4.20
C GLU A 67 8.38 -5.01 -4.41
N TYR A 68 9.21 -5.18 -5.44
CA TYR A 68 9.79 -6.49 -5.75
C TYR A 68 10.76 -7.00 -4.68
N GLY A 69 11.43 -6.11 -3.94
CA GLY A 69 12.34 -6.44 -2.84
C GLY A 69 11.64 -6.89 -1.55
N LYS A 70 10.33 -6.69 -1.44
CA LYS A 70 9.55 -6.93 -0.22
C LYS A 70 8.86 -8.30 -0.23
N SER A 71 8.72 -8.95 0.92
CA SER A 71 7.95 -10.21 1.01
C SER A 71 6.47 -9.98 0.75
N ASN A 72 5.91 -8.94 1.36
CA ASN A 72 4.63 -8.30 1.04
C ASN A 72 4.61 -6.89 1.70
N TRP A 73 3.50 -6.17 1.57
CA TRP A 73 3.38 -4.78 2.06
C TRP A 73 3.50 -4.62 3.59
N THR A 74 3.28 -5.68 4.38
CA THR A 74 3.45 -5.64 5.85
C THR A 74 4.70 -6.38 6.31
N ASN A 75 4.79 -7.67 6.01
CA ASN A 75 5.72 -8.63 6.64
C ASN A 75 7.18 -8.37 6.26
N TYR A 76 7.46 -7.54 5.26
CA TYR A 76 8.83 -7.17 4.95
C TYR A 76 9.51 -6.46 6.13
N ILE A 77 8.73 -5.77 6.96
CA ILE A 77 9.24 -5.00 8.09
C ILE A 77 9.71 -5.89 9.26
N GLU A 78 9.22 -7.12 9.35
CA GLU A 78 9.68 -8.13 10.32
C GLU A 78 11.19 -8.36 10.20
N GLY A 79 11.71 -8.30 8.96
CA GLY A 79 13.14 -8.42 8.68
C GLY A 79 13.93 -7.11 8.77
N ARG A 80 13.29 -6.00 9.17
CA ARG A 80 13.90 -4.66 9.22
C ARG A 80 13.84 -4.00 10.60
N LEU A 81 13.26 -4.69 11.58
CA LEU A 81 13.18 -4.21 12.96
C LEU A 81 13.83 -5.19 13.92
N GLY A 82 14.58 -4.64 14.87
CA GLY A 82 15.11 -5.32 16.03
C GLY A 82 14.20 -5.14 17.25
N GLY A 83 14.47 -5.95 18.27
CA GLY A 83 13.73 -5.92 19.54
C GLY A 83 12.63 -6.99 19.66
N TYR A 84 12.53 -7.89 18.68
CA TYR A 84 11.49 -8.92 18.59
C TYR A 84 12.06 -10.34 18.75
N GLU A 85 11.29 -11.20 19.39
CA GLU A 85 11.50 -12.65 19.41
C GLU A 85 10.47 -13.34 18.53
N VAL A 86 10.93 -14.34 17.76
CA VAL A 86 10.04 -15.25 17.03
C VAL A 86 9.63 -16.40 17.93
N ARG A 87 8.34 -16.52 18.22
CA ARG A 87 7.75 -17.56 19.04
C ARG A 87 6.77 -18.42 18.23
N ASN A 88 6.60 -19.66 18.67
CA ASN A 88 5.54 -20.51 18.12
C ASN A 88 4.19 -20.08 18.72
N PRO A 89 3.13 -19.94 17.91
CA PRO A 89 1.78 -19.70 18.41
C PRO A 89 1.39 -20.77 19.43
N GLN A 90 0.82 -20.37 20.57
CA GLN A 90 0.13 -21.33 21.43
C GLN A 90 -1.20 -21.75 20.81
N PRO A 91 -1.73 -22.95 21.14
CA PRO A 91 -3.07 -23.35 20.70
C PRO A 91 -4.13 -22.31 21.07
N GLY A 92 -4.84 -21.76 20.07
CA GLY A 92 -5.86 -20.73 20.26
C GLY A 92 -5.35 -19.29 20.16
N GLU A 93 -4.04 -19.05 20.07
CA GLU A 93 -3.51 -17.71 19.80
C GLU A 93 -3.72 -17.33 18.33
N VAL A 94 -4.29 -16.15 18.14
CA VAL A 94 -4.48 -15.54 16.83
C VAL A 94 -3.21 -14.77 16.48
N VAL A 95 -2.32 -15.40 15.71
CA VAL A 95 -1.01 -14.82 15.35
C VAL A 95 -1.04 -14.19 13.97
N GLY A 96 -0.44 -13.01 13.79
CA GLY A 96 -0.04 -12.41 12.50
C GLY A 96 -0.93 -11.29 11.94
N SER A 97 -0.49 -10.73 10.79
CA SER A 97 -1.06 -9.53 10.16
C SER A 97 -2.56 -9.64 9.84
N GLY A 98 -3.37 -8.79 10.47
CA GLY A 98 -4.50 -7.98 9.97
C GLY A 98 -5.45 -8.39 8.84
N THR A 99 -5.36 -9.56 8.20
CA THR A 99 -6.29 -9.95 7.13
C THR A 99 -6.64 -11.43 7.11
N GLN A 100 -5.96 -12.28 7.89
CA GLN A 100 -6.21 -13.73 7.78
C GLN A 100 -5.98 -14.56 9.04
N ALA A 101 -5.70 -13.95 10.19
CA ALA A 101 -5.73 -14.67 11.47
C ALA A 101 -6.88 -14.12 12.30
N GLY A 102 -7.92 -14.93 12.48
CA GLY A 102 -8.87 -14.83 13.58
C GLY A 102 -9.72 -13.57 13.66
N ILE A 103 -9.71 -12.70 12.65
CA ILE A 103 -10.59 -11.55 12.67
C ILE A 103 -11.93 -11.88 12.00
N VAL A 104 -12.95 -11.96 12.86
CA VAL A 104 -14.38 -12.06 12.56
C VAL A 104 -14.89 -10.68 12.10
N GLY A 105 -14.34 -10.20 10.98
CA GLY A 105 -14.75 -8.94 10.38
C GLY A 105 -16.27 -8.89 10.20
N ARG A 106 -16.87 -7.70 10.33
CA ARG A 106 -18.33 -7.55 10.26
C ARG A 106 -18.92 -8.22 9.02
N ASP A 107 -18.23 -8.16 7.89
CA ASP A 107 -18.65 -8.86 6.67
C ASP A 107 -18.60 -10.39 6.83
N ARG A 108 -17.56 -10.94 7.44
CA ARG A 108 -17.44 -12.38 7.68
C ARG A 108 -18.50 -12.91 8.65
N LYS A 109 -19.00 -12.07 9.57
CA LYS A 109 -20.13 -12.40 10.44
C LYS A 109 -21.47 -12.39 9.71
N VAL A 110 -21.67 -11.41 8.82
CA VAL A 110 -22.95 -11.20 8.13
C VAL A 110 -23.10 -12.11 6.92
N PHE A 111 -22.00 -12.41 6.23
CA PHE A 111 -21.96 -13.24 5.02
C PHE A 111 -21.16 -14.53 5.26
N ASP A 112 -21.40 -15.17 6.40
CA ASP A 112 -20.63 -16.35 6.87
C ASP A 112 -20.58 -17.49 5.85
N ASP A 113 -21.71 -17.85 5.24
CA ASP A 113 -21.84 -18.90 4.23
C ASP A 113 -21.01 -18.59 2.97
N PHE A 114 -21.09 -17.34 2.48
CA PHE A 114 -20.26 -16.89 1.36
C PHE A 114 -18.77 -17.00 1.68
N TYR A 115 -18.34 -16.61 2.88
CA TYR A 115 -16.93 -16.67 3.25
C TYR A 115 -16.43 -18.09 3.49
N ALA A 116 -17.30 -19.00 3.95
CA ALA A 116 -16.98 -20.42 4.01
C ALA A 116 -16.66 -20.98 2.61
N ASP A 117 -17.53 -20.72 1.63
CA ASP A 117 -17.32 -21.09 0.22
C ASP A 117 -16.07 -20.41 -0.36
N TYR A 118 -15.90 -19.12 -0.10
CA TYR A 118 -14.76 -18.34 -0.60
C TYR A 118 -13.42 -18.91 -0.10
N ASP A 119 -13.33 -19.21 1.20
CA ASP A 119 -12.11 -19.71 1.82
C ASP A 119 -11.79 -21.15 1.36
N GLU A 120 -12.80 -22.00 1.19
CA GLU A 120 -12.63 -23.35 0.64
C GLU A 120 -12.10 -23.28 -0.80
N ASN A 121 -12.71 -22.43 -1.65
CA ASN A 121 -12.25 -22.22 -3.01
C ASN A 121 -10.81 -21.68 -3.06
N ALA A 122 -10.48 -20.71 -2.20
CA ALA A 122 -9.13 -20.17 -2.10
C ALA A 122 -8.13 -21.25 -1.64
N ALA A 123 -8.51 -22.11 -0.70
CA ALA A 123 -7.68 -23.24 -0.26
C ALA A 123 -7.42 -24.25 -1.39
N ARG A 124 -8.46 -24.60 -2.15
CA ARG A 124 -8.35 -25.48 -3.32
C ARG A 124 -7.43 -24.90 -4.38
N VAL A 125 -7.56 -23.62 -4.71
CA VAL A 125 -6.67 -22.93 -5.66
C VAL A 125 -5.22 -22.90 -5.16
N ARG A 126 -4.99 -22.68 -3.86
CA ARG A 126 -3.65 -22.73 -3.26
C ARG A 126 -3.02 -24.12 -3.35
N GLN A 127 -3.77 -25.18 -3.04
CA GLN A 127 -3.29 -26.57 -3.13
C GLN A 127 -2.91 -26.97 -4.56
N ASN A 128 -3.65 -26.48 -5.56
CA ASN A 128 -3.40 -26.78 -6.97
C ASN A 128 -2.19 -26.04 -7.57
N ARG A 129 -1.65 -25.01 -6.90
CA ARG A 129 -0.39 -24.37 -7.30
C ARG A 129 0.77 -25.17 -6.68
N ALA A 130 1.57 -25.83 -7.53
CA ALA A 130 2.76 -26.57 -7.11
C ALA A 130 3.67 -25.67 -6.24
N GLY A 131 3.83 -26.02 -4.96
CA GLY A 131 4.61 -25.24 -3.98
C GLY A 131 3.83 -24.67 -2.78
N GLY A 132 2.55 -25.03 -2.60
CA GLY A 132 1.67 -24.53 -1.53
C GLY A 132 2.00 -24.98 -0.09
N ALA A 133 3.25 -24.90 0.34
CA ALA A 133 3.55 -24.88 1.78
C ALA A 133 3.37 -23.44 2.29
N THR A 134 2.30 -23.18 3.04
CA THR A 134 2.25 -22.00 3.91
C THR A 134 3.36 -22.15 4.95
N ALA A 135 4.31 -21.23 5.01
CA ALA A 135 5.21 -21.17 6.16
C ALA A 135 4.35 -21.12 7.43
N ALA A 136 4.72 -21.91 8.44
CA ALA A 136 4.05 -21.83 9.74
C ALA A 136 4.08 -20.38 10.22
N ARG A 137 2.94 -19.90 10.71
CA ARG A 137 2.80 -18.51 11.11
C ARG A 137 3.68 -18.26 12.32
N GLN A 138 4.68 -17.39 12.15
CA GLN A 138 5.59 -16.99 13.21
C GLN A 138 4.97 -15.85 14.01
N ASP A 139 5.09 -15.93 15.34
CA ASP A 139 4.64 -14.87 16.22
C ASP A 139 5.81 -13.96 16.58
N TYR A 140 5.70 -12.69 16.26
CA TYR A 140 6.73 -11.69 16.55
C TYR A 140 6.32 -10.91 17.78
N VAL A 141 7.03 -11.13 18.88
CA VAL A 141 6.76 -10.49 20.16
C VAL A 141 7.83 -9.47 20.47
N ASN A 142 7.45 -8.21 20.69
CA ASN A 142 8.41 -7.20 21.10
C ASN A 142 8.81 -7.39 22.58
N VAL A 143 10.09 -7.66 22.85
CA VAL A 143 10.62 -7.97 24.20
C VAL A 143 11.70 -6.99 24.67
N SER A 144 12.18 -6.12 23.79
CA SER A 144 13.20 -5.11 24.09
C SER A 144 12.99 -3.86 23.20
N PRO A 145 13.77 -2.78 23.38
CA PRO A 145 13.59 -1.55 22.61
C PRO A 145 13.54 -1.81 21.09
N VAL A 146 12.63 -1.13 20.39
CA VAL A 146 12.47 -1.26 18.94
C VAL A 146 13.60 -0.49 18.28
N THR A 147 14.29 -1.12 17.34
CA THR A 147 15.40 -0.51 16.59
C THR A 147 15.23 -0.79 15.11
N TYR A 148 15.63 0.15 14.25
CA TYR A 148 15.68 -0.14 12.81
C TYR A 148 16.97 -0.88 12.45
N THR A 149 16.81 -2.03 11.78
CA THR A 149 17.91 -2.91 11.34
C THR A 149 17.88 -3.16 9.83
N GLY A 150 17.01 -2.46 9.10
CA GLY A 150 16.78 -2.64 7.67
C GLY A 150 17.64 -1.81 6.73
N GLN A 151 18.72 -1.16 7.21
CA GLN A 151 19.51 -0.18 6.46
C GLN A 151 19.98 -0.72 5.11
N ASP A 152 20.57 -1.92 5.09
CA ASP A 152 21.05 -2.54 3.86
C ASP A 152 19.89 -2.95 2.92
N ALA A 153 18.75 -3.36 3.50
CA ALA A 153 17.59 -3.79 2.72
C ALA A 153 16.92 -2.61 2.00
N VAL A 154 16.66 -1.50 2.69
CA VAL A 154 16.14 -0.28 2.04
C VAL A 154 17.18 0.32 1.08
N GLY A 155 18.47 0.27 1.43
CA GLY A 155 19.55 0.70 0.54
C GLY A 155 19.58 -0.07 -0.78
N LEU A 156 19.36 -1.38 -0.73
CA LEU A 156 19.27 -2.22 -1.93
C LEU A 156 18.04 -1.88 -2.78
N ASP A 157 16.87 -1.70 -2.16
CA ASP A 157 15.66 -1.31 -2.88
C ASP A 157 15.83 0.04 -3.59
N VAL A 158 16.41 1.02 -2.88
CA VAL A 158 16.75 2.35 -3.41
C VAL A 158 17.71 2.24 -4.59
N ALA A 159 18.79 1.46 -4.45
CA ALA A 159 19.78 1.27 -5.50
C ALA A 159 19.17 0.63 -6.76
N ASN A 160 18.31 -0.37 -6.58
CA ASN A 160 17.63 -1.05 -7.68
C ASN A 160 16.65 -0.12 -8.41
N LEU A 161 15.83 0.63 -7.68
CA LEU A 161 14.91 1.59 -8.31
C LEU A 161 15.70 2.69 -9.05
N LYS A 162 16.73 3.25 -8.43
CA LYS A 162 17.57 4.28 -9.05
C LYS A 162 18.21 3.81 -10.35
N ALA A 163 18.78 2.61 -10.35
CA ALA A 163 19.37 2.03 -11.55
C ALA A 163 18.31 1.67 -12.61
N GLY A 164 17.17 1.11 -12.17
CA GLY A 164 16.05 0.75 -13.03
C GLY A 164 15.42 1.97 -13.72
N ILE A 165 15.39 3.14 -13.08
CA ILE A 165 14.98 4.40 -13.70
C ILE A 165 15.99 4.82 -14.78
N GLY A 166 17.28 4.92 -14.42
CA GLY A 166 18.32 5.39 -15.33
C GLY A 166 18.01 6.79 -15.87
N SER A 167 17.99 6.94 -17.20
CA SER A 167 17.67 8.20 -17.89
C SER A 167 16.27 8.25 -18.49
N ARG A 168 15.36 7.37 -18.06
CA ARG A 168 14.00 7.29 -18.61
C ARG A 168 13.22 8.57 -18.26
N PRO A 169 12.37 9.07 -19.18
CA PRO A 169 11.58 10.26 -18.93
C PRO A 169 10.37 9.92 -18.03
N ILE A 170 10.55 10.05 -16.72
CA ILE A 170 9.49 9.91 -15.71
C ILE A 170 9.20 11.26 -15.08
N ALA A 171 8.01 11.44 -14.50
CA ALA A 171 7.69 12.63 -13.73
C ALA A 171 8.34 12.54 -12.34
N ASP A 172 8.05 11.47 -11.61
CA ASP A 172 8.62 11.19 -10.29
C ASP A 172 8.79 9.68 -10.07
N ALA A 173 9.48 9.32 -8.99
CA ALA A 173 9.51 7.96 -8.47
C ALA A 173 9.14 7.94 -6.99
N PHE A 174 8.47 6.88 -6.55
CA PHE A 174 8.06 6.69 -5.17
C PHE A 174 8.41 5.29 -4.66
N MET A 175 8.49 5.16 -3.34
CA MET A 175 8.60 3.87 -2.66
C MET A 175 7.58 3.79 -1.52
N PRO A 176 6.72 2.76 -1.50
CA PRO A 176 5.88 2.48 -0.35
C PRO A 176 6.70 2.16 0.89
N SER A 177 6.22 2.54 2.05
CA SER A 177 6.63 2.03 3.35
C SER A 177 5.41 2.03 4.26
N ILE A 178 5.46 1.17 5.28
CA ILE A 178 4.30 0.92 6.13
C ILE A 178 4.20 2.01 7.19
N GLY A 179 2.99 2.49 7.49
CA GLY A 179 2.77 3.39 8.62
C GLY A 179 3.02 2.69 9.98
N PRO A 180 3.48 3.41 11.03
CA PRO A 180 3.90 2.79 12.30
C PRO A 180 2.82 1.91 12.94
N ASP A 181 1.55 2.32 12.86
CA ASP A 181 0.41 1.56 13.43
C ASP A 181 0.17 0.20 12.72
N ASN A 182 0.83 -0.08 11.59
CA ASN A 182 0.61 -1.31 10.80
C ASN A 182 1.80 -2.30 10.79
N VAL A 183 2.89 -2.00 11.49
CA VAL A 183 4.19 -2.72 11.48
C VAL A 183 4.20 -4.17 12.02
N LEU A 184 3.06 -4.72 12.44
CA LEU A 184 2.82 -6.14 12.84
C LEU A 184 2.93 -6.45 14.34
N PRO A 185 2.30 -7.57 14.77
CA PRO A 185 0.89 -7.89 14.59
C PRO A 185 0.18 -7.53 15.90
N GLN A 186 -0.38 -6.32 15.92
CA GLN A 186 -1.49 -5.82 16.73
C GLN A 186 -1.81 -6.67 17.98
N ASN A 187 -0.91 -6.66 18.98
CA ASN A 187 -1.14 -6.77 20.43
C ASN A 187 -0.02 -7.46 21.24
N ARG A 188 1.10 -7.91 20.64
CA ARG A 188 2.20 -8.53 21.41
C ARG A 188 3.43 -7.62 21.56
N TYR A 189 3.32 -6.70 22.51
CA TYR A 189 4.46 -5.99 23.08
C TYR A 189 4.55 -6.32 24.58
N GLU A 190 5.70 -6.83 25.01
CA GLU A 190 6.00 -7.18 26.41
C GLU A 190 6.99 -6.18 27.04
N HIS A 191 7.72 -5.41 26.21
CA HIS A 191 8.67 -4.40 26.68
C HIS A 191 8.01 -3.08 27.11
N TYR A 192 7.01 -2.62 26.37
CA TYR A 192 6.38 -1.32 26.58
C TYR A 192 5.15 -1.42 27.49
N ALA A 193 4.94 -0.38 28.29
CA ALA A 193 3.84 -0.34 29.25
C ALA A 193 2.45 -0.28 28.60
N ASP A 194 2.35 0.33 27.41
CA ASP A 194 1.12 0.51 26.68
C ASP A 194 1.35 0.63 25.16
N GLU A 195 0.24 0.57 24.40
CA GLU A 195 0.24 0.63 22.95
C GLU A 195 0.80 1.94 22.41
N ALA A 196 0.55 3.07 23.10
CA ALA A 196 1.02 4.37 22.64
C ALA A 196 2.56 4.42 22.69
N ALA A 197 3.16 4.02 23.81
CA ALA A 197 4.61 3.94 23.96
C ALA A 197 5.26 3.04 22.90
N TYR A 198 4.64 1.88 22.63
CA TYR A 198 5.11 0.97 21.58
C TYR A 198 5.04 1.59 20.18
N VAL A 199 3.90 2.18 19.81
CA VAL A 199 3.70 2.78 18.48
C VAL A 199 4.66 3.95 18.24
N TYR A 200 4.95 4.76 19.25
CA TYR A 200 5.95 5.84 19.14
C TYR A 200 7.38 5.28 19.00
N ALA A 201 7.73 4.20 19.68
CA ALA A 201 9.03 3.56 19.48
C ALA A 201 9.18 2.96 18.06
N VAL A 202 8.09 2.38 17.52
CA VAL A 202 8.04 1.96 16.12
C VAL A 202 8.19 3.16 15.18
N ALA A 203 7.50 4.27 15.46
CA ALA A 203 7.60 5.52 14.69
C ALA A 203 9.05 6.04 14.64
N ASP A 204 9.75 6.04 15.78
CA ASP A 204 11.17 6.42 15.86
C ASP A 204 12.08 5.51 15.02
N ALA A 205 11.85 4.19 15.05
CA ALA A 205 12.61 3.27 14.22
C ALA A 205 12.31 3.47 12.73
N MET A 206 11.03 3.54 12.35
CA MET A 206 10.59 3.69 10.96
C MET A 206 11.07 4.98 10.30
N ARG A 207 11.31 6.05 11.07
CA ARG A 207 11.95 7.29 10.57
C ARG A 207 13.24 7.00 9.79
N SER A 208 14.00 5.97 10.16
CA SER A 208 15.22 5.57 9.45
C SER A 208 14.93 5.11 8.01
N GLU A 209 13.89 4.31 7.81
CA GLU A 209 13.46 3.87 6.47
C GLU A 209 12.94 5.06 5.65
N TYR A 210 12.10 5.89 6.28
CA TYR A 210 11.50 7.05 5.64
C TYR A 210 12.56 8.04 5.15
N LYS A 211 13.58 8.29 5.96
CA LYS A 211 14.74 9.10 5.58
C LYS A 211 15.58 8.44 4.49
N ALA A 212 15.82 7.13 4.54
CA ALA A 212 16.57 6.46 3.48
C ALA A 212 15.90 6.60 2.10
N ILE A 213 14.57 6.56 2.05
CA ILE A 213 13.80 6.76 0.80
C ILE A 213 13.89 8.22 0.34
N THR A 214 13.62 9.17 1.23
CA THR A 214 13.57 10.61 0.87
C THR A 214 14.95 11.22 0.62
N ASP A 215 15.98 10.84 1.39
CA ASP A 215 17.37 11.28 1.18
C ASP A 215 17.92 10.73 -0.16
N ALA A 216 17.34 9.66 -0.72
CA ALA A 216 17.64 9.16 -2.06
C ALA A 216 16.98 9.96 -3.20
N GLY A 217 16.08 10.90 -2.87
CA GLY A 217 15.33 11.73 -3.81
C GLY A 217 14.01 11.11 -4.28
N PHE A 218 13.53 10.06 -3.62
CA PHE A 218 12.25 9.42 -3.94
C PHE A 218 11.13 9.92 -3.03
N ILE A 219 9.91 9.91 -3.56
CA ILE A 219 8.71 10.18 -2.77
C ILE A 219 8.46 8.99 -1.84
N LEU A 220 8.35 9.25 -0.55
CA LEU A 220 7.87 8.28 0.42
C LEU A 220 6.36 8.16 0.31
N GLN A 221 5.86 6.96 0.02
CA GLN A 221 4.45 6.64 0.26
C GLN A 221 4.29 5.96 1.61
N ILE A 222 3.39 6.48 2.44
CA ILE A 222 2.97 5.83 3.67
C ILE A 222 1.69 5.05 3.43
N ASP A 223 1.74 3.73 3.65
CA ASP A 223 0.58 2.86 3.58
C ASP A 223 -0.06 2.69 4.96
N ALA A 224 -1.31 3.15 5.11
CA ALA A 224 -2.08 3.04 6.34
C ALA A 224 -3.53 2.63 6.06
N PRO A 225 -3.79 1.36 5.71
CA PRO A 225 -5.15 0.89 5.46
C PRO A 225 -6.03 1.00 6.70
N VAL A 226 -7.31 1.29 6.48
CA VAL A 226 -8.32 1.42 7.54
C VAL A 226 -9.16 0.15 7.73
N GLY A 227 -8.78 -0.96 7.10
CA GLY A 227 -9.46 -2.26 7.23
C GLY A 227 -9.56 -2.78 8.67
N LYS A 228 -8.76 -2.25 9.61
CA LYS A 228 -8.94 -2.48 11.07
C LYS A 228 -10.35 -2.12 11.56
N PHE A 229 -11.01 -1.15 10.94
CA PHE A 229 -12.38 -0.78 11.30
C PHE A 229 -13.36 -1.92 11.03
N GLU A 230 -13.30 -2.54 9.85
CA GLU A 230 -14.17 -3.67 9.46
C GLU A 230 -13.85 -4.92 10.28
N THR A 231 -12.57 -5.14 10.49
CA THR A 231 -12.06 -6.36 11.09
C THR A 231 -12.27 -6.34 12.62
N GLN A 232 -11.95 -5.25 13.32
CA GLN A 232 -12.07 -5.20 14.78
C GLN A 232 -13.47 -4.75 15.23
N ASP A 233 -13.96 -5.37 16.31
CA ASP A 233 -15.24 -4.99 16.92
C ASP A 233 -15.09 -3.69 17.72
N MET A 234 -15.22 -2.55 17.02
CA MET A 234 -15.14 -1.23 17.62
C MET A 234 -16.20 -0.26 17.07
N THR A 235 -16.56 0.74 17.87
CA THR A 235 -17.43 1.83 17.43
C THR A 235 -16.68 2.81 16.52
N LEU A 236 -17.40 3.61 15.75
CA LEU A 236 -16.79 4.66 14.94
C LEU A 236 -16.02 5.68 15.80
N GLU A 237 -16.54 6.02 16.98
CA GLU A 237 -15.86 6.94 17.90
C GLU A 237 -14.52 6.37 18.39
N ALA A 238 -14.51 5.11 18.82
CA ALA A 238 -13.29 4.43 19.23
C ALA A 238 -12.27 4.33 18.08
N PHE A 239 -12.75 4.02 16.86
CA PHE A 239 -11.88 4.01 15.68
C PHE A 239 -11.28 5.38 15.38
N ARG A 240 -12.08 6.46 15.44
CA ARG A 240 -11.57 7.83 15.20
C ARG A 240 -10.52 8.22 16.24
N VAL A 241 -10.71 7.89 17.51
CA VAL A 241 -9.70 8.12 18.57
C VAL A 241 -8.41 7.35 18.28
N ARG A 242 -8.53 6.06 17.91
CA ARG A 242 -7.37 5.25 17.51
C ARG A 242 -6.66 5.86 16.30
N PHE A 243 -7.39 6.16 15.24
CA PHE A 243 -6.84 6.68 14.00
C PHE A 243 -6.17 8.05 14.20
N ALA A 244 -6.72 8.92 15.05
CA ALA A 244 -6.09 10.18 15.41
C ALA A 244 -4.71 9.97 16.08
N ARG A 245 -4.59 9.01 16.99
CA ARG A 245 -3.29 8.65 17.59
C ARG A 245 -2.31 8.08 16.56
N SER A 246 -2.81 7.27 15.61
CA SER A 246 -2.00 6.76 14.51
C SER A 246 -1.47 7.89 13.62
N VAL A 247 -2.28 8.93 13.37
CA VAL A 247 -1.86 10.14 12.63
C VAL A 247 -0.80 10.92 13.41
N GLU A 248 -0.95 11.09 14.72
CA GLU A 248 0.05 11.76 15.57
C GLU A 248 1.40 11.03 15.56
N ALA A 249 1.39 9.72 15.76
CA ALA A 249 2.61 8.91 15.72
C ALA A 249 3.25 8.87 14.32
N LEU A 250 2.44 8.86 13.25
CA LEU A 250 2.96 8.98 11.90
C LEU A 250 3.62 10.34 11.66
N ASN A 251 2.97 11.44 12.06
CA ASN A 251 3.55 12.77 11.92
C ASN A 251 4.84 12.92 12.72
N HIS A 252 4.93 12.28 13.89
CA HIS A 252 6.18 12.14 14.65
C HIS A 252 7.26 11.44 13.81
N ALA A 253 6.95 10.27 13.21
CA ALA A 253 7.89 9.55 12.35
C ALA A 253 8.34 10.36 11.11
N LEU A 254 7.51 11.29 10.62
CA LEU A 254 7.78 12.16 9.48
C LEU A 254 8.56 13.44 9.84
N GLU A 255 8.87 13.68 11.13
CA GLU A 255 9.63 14.86 11.54
C GLU A 255 10.99 14.96 10.80
N GLY A 256 11.25 16.12 10.22
CA GLY A 256 12.46 16.37 9.42
C GLY A 256 12.38 15.90 7.97
N ILE A 257 11.24 15.34 7.53
CA ILE A 257 10.98 15.00 6.13
C ILE A 257 10.08 16.08 5.51
N PRO A 258 10.49 16.71 4.39
CA PRO A 258 9.65 17.71 3.73
C PRO A 258 8.34 17.11 3.19
N GLU A 259 7.20 17.79 3.40
CA GLU A 259 5.88 17.28 3.01
C GLU A 259 5.79 16.98 1.51
N GLU A 260 6.51 17.73 0.67
CA GLU A 260 6.55 17.54 -0.79
C GLU A 260 7.20 16.22 -1.24
N GLN A 261 7.83 15.51 -0.32
CA GLN A 261 8.40 14.18 -0.51
C GLN A 261 7.54 13.08 0.09
N VAL A 262 6.36 13.40 0.63
CA VAL A 262 5.48 12.43 1.28
C VAL A 262 4.12 12.37 0.59
N ARG A 263 3.67 11.15 0.32
CA ARG A 263 2.30 10.83 -0.06
C ARG A 263 1.69 9.81 0.88
N PHE A 264 0.41 9.93 1.18
CA PHE A 264 -0.29 9.06 2.12
C PHE A 264 -1.32 8.22 1.39
N HIS A 265 -1.28 6.90 1.52
CA HIS A 265 -2.24 5.99 0.91
C HIS A 265 -3.19 5.39 1.96
N LEU A 266 -4.50 5.60 1.72
CA LEU A 266 -5.60 5.01 2.46
C LEU A 266 -6.42 4.11 1.53
N CYS A 267 -6.56 2.84 1.93
CA CYS A 267 -7.47 1.88 1.33
C CYS A 267 -8.26 1.13 2.40
N TYR A 268 -9.29 0.40 1.96
CA TYR A 268 -10.22 -0.28 2.85
C TYR A 268 -9.84 -1.74 3.11
N GLY A 269 -8.73 -2.19 2.53
CA GLY A 269 -8.31 -3.58 2.54
C GLY A 269 -8.28 -4.13 1.14
N SER A 270 -7.59 -5.25 0.96
CA SER A 270 -7.30 -5.75 -0.39
C SER A 270 -7.81 -7.16 -0.68
N TRP A 271 -8.72 -7.66 0.16
CA TRP A 271 -9.39 -8.93 -0.06
C TRP A 271 -10.53 -8.74 -1.05
N HIS A 272 -10.90 -9.76 -1.80
CA HIS A 272 -12.03 -9.68 -2.74
C HIS A 272 -13.33 -10.09 -2.03
N GLY A 273 -13.73 -9.31 -1.02
CA GLY A 273 -14.89 -9.60 -0.17
C GLY A 273 -16.10 -8.73 -0.49
N ALA A 274 -17.07 -8.75 0.42
CA ALA A 274 -18.31 -7.99 0.26
C ALA A 274 -18.11 -6.46 0.39
N HIS A 275 -17.16 -6.02 1.21
CA HIS A 275 -16.89 -4.60 1.52
C HIS A 275 -18.12 -3.84 2.03
N ALA A 276 -19.08 -4.54 2.64
CA ALA A 276 -20.37 -3.94 3.00
C ALA A 276 -20.24 -3.05 4.25
N HIS A 277 -19.28 -3.36 5.13
CA HIS A 277 -19.04 -2.67 6.39
C HIS A 277 -17.73 -1.87 6.42
N ASP A 278 -17.20 -1.53 5.24
CA ASP A 278 -16.05 -0.64 5.13
C ASP A 278 -16.34 0.74 5.76
N LEU A 279 -15.30 1.35 6.29
CA LEU A 279 -15.37 2.70 6.84
C LEU A 279 -15.59 3.71 5.71
N GLU A 280 -16.67 4.48 5.75
CA GLU A 280 -16.86 5.56 4.77
C GLU A 280 -15.84 6.71 4.99
N LEU A 281 -15.26 7.23 3.91
CA LEU A 281 -14.25 8.31 3.91
C LEU A 281 -14.74 9.55 4.65
N LYS A 282 -16.02 9.91 4.53
CA LYS A 282 -16.63 11.07 5.19
C LYS A 282 -16.43 11.05 6.72
N ASN A 283 -16.25 9.86 7.29
CA ASN A 283 -16.09 9.67 8.73
C ASN A 283 -14.65 9.83 9.21
N VAL A 284 -13.66 10.03 8.33
CA VAL A 284 -12.23 10.15 8.69
C VAL A 284 -11.44 11.13 7.83
N VAL A 285 -12.02 11.71 6.77
CA VAL A 285 -11.31 12.63 5.86
C VAL A 285 -10.63 13.79 6.58
N ASP A 286 -11.24 14.29 7.67
CA ASP A 286 -10.68 15.34 8.51
C ASP A 286 -9.40 14.92 9.26
N LEU A 287 -9.27 13.63 9.59
CA LEU A 287 -8.07 13.07 10.20
C LEU A 287 -7.03 12.70 9.13
N VAL A 288 -7.46 12.19 7.97
CA VAL A 288 -6.58 11.91 6.83
C VAL A 288 -5.80 13.15 6.43
N LEU A 289 -6.48 14.30 6.30
CA LEU A 289 -5.86 15.57 5.92
C LEU A 289 -4.94 16.18 7.00
N LYS A 290 -4.85 15.57 8.20
CA LYS A 290 -3.87 15.96 9.23
C LYS A 290 -2.52 15.26 9.09
N VAL A 291 -2.40 14.27 8.22
CA VAL A 291 -1.09 13.65 7.92
C VAL A 291 -0.23 14.68 7.17
N ASN A 292 1.02 14.86 7.61
CA ASN A 292 2.01 15.76 7.02
C ASN A 292 2.51 15.22 5.66
N ALA A 293 1.65 15.25 4.65
CA ALA A 293 1.90 14.77 3.30
C ALA A 293 1.45 15.79 2.26
N GLN A 294 2.14 15.88 1.12
CA GLN A 294 1.69 16.70 0.00
C GLN A 294 0.57 16.03 -0.79
N ALA A 295 0.59 14.70 -0.91
CA ALA A 295 -0.39 13.98 -1.72
C ALA A 295 -1.15 12.90 -0.95
N TYR A 296 -2.43 12.73 -1.26
CA TYR A 296 -3.32 11.77 -0.60
C TYR A 296 -3.91 10.81 -1.63
N SER A 297 -3.48 9.55 -1.59
CA SER A 297 -4.01 8.47 -2.39
C SER A 297 -5.16 7.77 -1.68
N ILE A 298 -6.32 7.74 -2.33
CA ILE A 298 -7.54 7.15 -1.78
C ILE A 298 -8.11 6.10 -2.73
N GLU A 299 -8.57 4.98 -2.18
CA GLU A 299 -9.36 4.00 -2.90
C GLU A 299 -10.74 4.58 -3.26
N ALA A 300 -11.11 4.56 -4.56
CA ALA A 300 -12.32 5.23 -5.04
C ALA A 300 -12.90 4.70 -6.38
N ALA A 301 -12.35 3.64 -6.97
CA ALA A 301 -12.84 3.08 -8.24
C ALA A 301 -13.78 1.89 -8.03
N ASN A 302 -13.67 1.21 -6.88
CA ASN A 302 -14.53 0.10 -6.56
C ASN A 302 -16.00 0.57 -6.43
N PRO A 303 -17.00 -0.29 -6.73
CA PRO A 303 -18.41 0.11 -6.69
C PRO A 303 -18.92 0.56 -5.31
N ARG A 304 -18.25 0.15 -4.23
CA ARG A 304 -18.62 0.53 -2.86
C ARG A 304 -18.27 2.00 -2.59
N HIS A 305 -17.12 2.45 -3.05
CA HIS A 305 -16.53 3.74 -2.72
C HIS A 305 -16.53 4.75 -3.87
N GLU A 306 -16.91 4.37 -5.10
CA GLU A 306 -16.93 5.28 -6.25
C GLU A 306 -17.75 6.54 -6.01
N HIS A 307 -18.82 6.46 -5.24
CA HIS A 307 -19.66 7.63 -4.93
C HIS A 307 -19.00 8.65 -3.99
N GLU A 308 -17.89 8.30 -3.32
CA GLU A 308 -17.25 9.13 -2.29
C GLU A 308 -16.48 10.32 -2.85
N TRP A 309 -16.36 10.47 -4.18
CA TRP A 309 -15.93 11.74 -4.79
C TRP A 309 -16.76 12.93 -4.30
N LYS A 310 -18.01 12.68 -3.89
CA LYS A 310 -18.93 13.69 -3.34
C LYS A 310 -18.47 14.25 -2.00
N VAL A 311 -17.67 13.51 -1.20
CA VAL A 311 -17.13 14.00 0.08
C VAL A 311 -16.31 15.28 -0.13
N TRP A 312 -15.64 15.39 -1.27
CA TRP A 312 -14.83 16.55 -1.65
C TRP A 312 -15.64 17.78 -2.08
N LYS A 313 -16.97 17.67 -2.23
CA LYS A 313 -17.84 18.85 -2.42
C LYS A 313 -18.01 19.64 -1.13
N ASP A 314 -18.11 18.93 -0.02
CA ASP A 314 -18.35 19.50 1.30
C ASP A 314 -17.06 19.66 2.11
N THR A 315 -15.98 18.99 1.69
CA THR A 315 -14.65 19.07 2.31
C THR A 315 -13.77 20.00 1.49
N LYS A 316 -13.37 21.15 2.07
CA LYS A 316 -12.37 22.01 1.44
C LYS A 316 -11.04 21.25 1.31
N PHE A 317 -10.65 20.92 0.09
CA PHE A 317 -9.34 20.34 -0.16
C PHE A 317 -8.23 21.38 0.13
N PRO A 318 -7.18 21.06 0.90
CA PRO A 318 -6.20 22.06 1.30
C PRO A 318 -5.36 22.55 0.12
N ASP A 319 -5.07 23.85 0.10
CA ASP A 319 -4.27 24.48 -0.94
C ASP A 319 -2.87 23.85 -1.03
N GLY A 320 -2.35 23.68 -2.24
CA GLY A 320 -1.03 23.09 -2.49
C GLY A 320 -0.95 21.56 -2.36
N LYS A 321 -2.01 20.89 -1.87
CA LYS A 321 -2.06 19.43 -1.78
C LYS A 321 -2.47 18.79 -3.10
N ILE A 322 -2.27 17.48 -3.24
CA ILE A 322 -2.61 16.68 -4.43
C ILE A 322 -3.52 15.52 -4.01
N LEU A 323 -4.63 15.33 -4.70
CA LEU A 323 -5.47 14.15 -4.55
C LEU A 323 -5.07 13.11 -5.59
N ILE A 324 -4.88 11.87 -5.15
CA ILE A 324 -4.52 10.73 -5.98
C ILE A 324 -5.66 9.70 -5.93
N PRO A 325 -6.81 9.96 -6.60
CA PRO A 325 -7.93 9.03 -6.55
C PRO A 325 -7.64 7.75 -7.31
N GLY A 326 -8.02 6.62 -6.71
CA GLY A 326 -8.18 5.37 -7.42
C GLY A 326 -9.31 5.50 -8.45
N VAL A 327 -9.00 5.31 -9.73
CA VAL A 327 -9.97 5.33 -10.84
C VAL A 327 -10.00 4.00 -11.61
N VAL A 328 -9.09 3.08 -11.24
CA VAL A 328 -9.03 1.68 -11.67
C VAL A 328 -8.99 0.80 -10.43
N THR A 329 -9.89 -0.18 -10.34
CA THR A 329 -10.05 -1.00 -9.15
C THR A 329 -9.30 -2.32 -9.22
N HIS A 330 -8.79 -2.74 -8.06
CA HIS A 330 -8.11 -4.01 -7.87
C HIS A 330 -9.07 -5.14 -7.43
N SER A 331 -10.31 -4.80 -7.03
CA SER A 331 -11.25 -5.74 -6.39
C SER A 331 -12.05 -6.59 -7.39
N THR A 332 -11.82 -6.40 -8.69
CA THR A 332 -12.41 -7.19 -9.77
C THR A 332 -11.44 -7.41 -10.91
N ASN A 333 -11.63 -8.52 -11.63
CA ASN A 333 -10.92 -8.84 -12.85
C ASN A 333 -11.41 -8.06 -14.07
N THR A 334 -12.58 -7.42 -14.00
CA THR A 334 -13.10 -6.58 -15.09
C THR A 334 -12.14 -5.43 -15.34
N ILE A 335 -11.65 -5.30 -16.57
CA ILE A 335 -10.85 -4.16 -17.00
C ILE A 335 -11.82 -3.00 -17.28
N GLU A 336 -11.57 -1.87 -16.64
CA GLU A 336 -12.34 -0.65 -16.80
C GLU A 336 -12.21 -0.13 -18.23
N HIS A 337 -13.30 0.41 -18.78
CA HIS A 337 -13.25 1.09 -20.07
C HIS A 337 -12.53 2.46 -19.90
N PRO A 338 -11.64 2.88 -20.82
CA PRO A 338 -10.95 4.17 -20.73
C PRO A 338 -11.87 5.38 -20.55
N GLU A 339 -13.03 5.39 -21.21
CA GLU A 339 -14.07 6.42 -21.01
C GLU A 339 -14.54 6.52 -19.56
N LEU A 340 -14.79 5.39 -18.89
CA LEU A 340 -15.19 5.38 -17.47
C LEU A 340 -14.06 5.93 -16.59
N VAL A 341 -12.81 5.58 -16.90
CA VAL A 341 -11.64 6.12 -16.20
C VAL A 341 -11.57 7.65 -16.39
N ALA A 342 -11.77 8.15 -17.61
CA ALA A 342 -11.78 9.59 -17.89
C ALA A 342 -12.89 10.31 -17.13
N ASP A 343 -14.11 9.80 -17.16
CA ASP A 343 -15.27 10.35 -16.44
C ASP A 343 -15.00 10.41 -14.92
N ARG A 344 -14.36 9.38 -14.35
CA ARG A 344 -13.98 9.36 -12.93
C ARG A 344 -12.96 10.45 -12.62
N ILE A 345 -11.94 10.62 -13.46
CA ILE A 345 -10.94 11.66 -13.31
C ILE A 345 -11.58 13.05 -13.36
N GLU A 346 -12.48 13.31 -14.31
CA GLU A 346 -13.20 14.58 -14.45
C GLU A 346 -14.05 14.91 -13.22
N ARG A 347 -14.70 13.92 -12.60
CA ARG A 347 -15.46 14.13 -11.34
C ARG A 347 -14.56 14.65 -10.23
N PHE A 348 -13.39 14.06 -10.04
CA PHE A 348 -12.43 14.52 -9.03
C PHE A 348 -11.83 15.87 -9.40
N ALA A 349 -11.40 16.06 -10.65
CA ALA A 349 -10.87 17.33 -11.13
C ALA A 349 -11.87 18.49 -10.96
N GLY A 350 -13.17 18.23 -11.15
CA GLY A 350 -14.23 19.21 -10.97
C GLY A 350 -14.49 19.63 -9.52
N VAL A 351 -14.06 18.84 -8.53
CA VAL A 351 -14.27 19.16 -7.09
C VAL A 351 -13.00 19.61 -6.37
N VAL A 352 -11.81 19.17 -6.82
CA VAL A 352 -10.53 19.60 -6.19
C VAL A 352 -9.63 20.45 -7.09
N GLY A 353 -9.99 20.69 -8.34
CA GLY A 353 -9.14 21.35 -9.34
C GLY A 353 -8.31 20.36 -10.14
N LYS A 354 -8.25 20.54 -11.46
CA LYS A 354 -7.63 19.57 -12.39
C LYS A 354 -6.14 19.40 -12.20
N GLU A 355 -5.44 20.48 -11.84
CA GLU A 355 -4.01 20.50 -11.54
C GLU A 355 -3.66 19.82 -10.21
N ASN A 356 -4.68 19.49 -9.40
CA ASN A 356 -4.54 18.87 -8.10
C ASN A 356 -4.87 17.36 -8.14
N VAL A 357 -5.08 16.76 -9.32
CA VAL A 357 -5.44 15.34 -9.47
C VAL A 357 -4.36 14.56 -10.21
N ILE A 358 -3.90 13.45 -9.61
CA ILE A 358 -3.10 12.42 -10.27
C ILE A 358 -3.91 11.11 -10.29
N ALA A 359 -4.17 10.54 -11.46
CA ALA A 359 -4.97 9.33 -11.58
C ALA A 359 -4.20 8.09 -11.09
N SER A 360 -4.85 7.23 -10.30
CA SER A 360 -4.22 6.02 -9.73
C SER A 360 -5.11 4.78 -9.80
N THR A 361 -4.53 3.65 -9.39
CA THR A 361 -5.28 2.46 -8.95
C THR A 361 -5.77 2.62 -7.52
N ASP A 362 -6.80 1.86 -7.14
CA ASP A 362 -7.34 1.82 -5.76
C ASP A 362 -6.34 1.32 -4.73
N CYS A 363 -5.57 0.30 -5.09
CA CYS A 363 -4.56 -0.33 -4.25
C CYS A 363 -3.45 -0.90 -5.17
N GLY A 364 -2.43 -1.53 -4.60
CA GLY A 364 -1.42 -2.23 -5.40
C GLY A 364 -2.06 -3.40 -6.17
N LEU A 365 -1.68 -3.64 -7.42
CA LEU A 365 -2.29 -4.70 -8.25
C LEU A 365 -1.65 -6.08 -8.05
N GLY A 366 -0.39 -6.11 -7.58
CA GLY A 366 0.47 -7.27 -7.32
C GLY A 366 -0.14 -8.66 -7.48
N ALA A 367 -0.36 -9.33 -6.35
CA ALA A 367 -0.95 -10.69 -6.31
C ALA A 367 -2.49 -10.69 -6.27
N ARG A 368 -3.14 -9.53 -6.52
CA ARG A 368 -4.59 -9.36 -6.37
C ARG A 368 -5.35 -9.71 -7.64
N VAL A 369 -4.78 -9.39 -8.80
CA VAL A 369 -5.31 -9.78 -10.11
C VAL A 369 -4.23 -10.52 -10.91
N HIS A 370 -4.63 -11.23 -11.95
CA HIS A 370 -3.68 -11.90 -12.83
C HIS A 370 -2.71 -10.88 -13.49
N PRO A 371 -1.41 -11.19 -13.68
CA PRO A 371 -0.45 -10.25 -14.26
C PRO A 371 -0.90 -9.59 -15.57
N GLN A 372 -1.50 -10.36 -16.49
CA GLN A 372 -2.03 -9.81 -17.75
C GLN A 372 -3.15 -8.78 -17.52
N ILE A 373 -4.01 -9.02 -16.53
CA ILE A 373 -5.11 -8.12 -16.18
C ILE A 373 -4.56 -6.87 -15.51
N ALA A 374 -3.59 -6.99 -14.61
CA ALA A 374 -2.94 -5.84 -13.96
C ALA A 374 -2.32 -4.89 -14.98
N TRP A 375 -1.56 -5.40 -15.95
CA TRP A 375 -0.96 -4.56 -16.99
C TRP A 375 -2.00 -3.95 -17.93
N ALA A 376 -3.06 -4.69 -18.27
CA ALA A 376 -4.17 -4.12 -19.04
C ALA A 376 -4.91 -3.01 -18.27
N LYS A 377 -5.04 -3.15 -16.93
CA LYS A 377 -5.59 -2.15 -16.02
C LYS A 377 -4.71 -0.89 -15.92
N LEU A 378 -3.39 -1.03 -15.92
CA LEU A 378 -2.49 0.14 -15.98
C LEU A 378 -2.54 0.83 -17.34
N LYS A 379 -2.70 0.07 -18.42
CA LYS A 379 -2.87 0.64 -19.76
C LYS A 379 -4.19 1.42 -19.89
N THR A 380 -5.31 0.88 -19.38
CA THR A 380 -6.60 1.60 -19.39
C THR A 380 -6.55 2.86 -18.52
N LEU A 381 -5.82 2.82 -17.39
CA LEU A 381 -5.58 4.02 -16.55
C LEU A 381 -4.97 5.16 -17.38
N SER A 382 -3.89 4.87 -18.12
CA SER A 382 -3.19 5.86 -18.93
C SER A 382 -3.99 6.32 -20.15
N GLU A 383 -4.73 5.43 -20.78
CA GLU A 383 -5.64 5.78 -21.88
C GLU A 383 -6.76 6.72 -21.40
N GLY A 384 -7.39 6.42 -20.26
CA GLY A 384 -8.41 7.29 -19.66
C GLY A 384 -7.85 8.62 -19.17
N ALA A 385 -6.65 8.65 -18.58
CA ALA A 385 -5.98 9.88 -18.19
C ALA A 385 -5.65 10.78 -19.40
N LYS A 386 -5.25 10.19 -20.52
CA LYS A 386 -5.04 10.93 -21.78
C LYS A 386 -6.35 11.56 -22.26
N MET A 387 -7.45 10.79 -22.31
CA MET A 387 -8.77 11.30 -22.69
C MET A 387 -9.24 12.44 -21.78
N ALA A 388 -9.12 12.27 -20.45
CA ALA A 388 -9.44 13.31 -19.49
C ALA A 388 -8.58 14.56 -19.70
N SER A 389 -7.30 14.40 -20.04
CA SER A 389 -6.40 15.53 -20.31
C SER A 389 -6.85 16.35 -21.51
N GLU A 390 -7.21 15.71 -22.63
CA GLU A 390 -7.76 16.38 -23.82
C GLU A 390 -9.06 17.14 -23.49
N ARG A 391 -9.91 16.58 -22.63
CA ARG A 391 -11.16 17.25 -22.20
C ARG A 391 -10.94 18.44 -21.28
N LEU A 392 -9.97 18.32 -20.36
CA LEU A 392 -9.74 19.31 -19.30
C LEU A 392 -8.83 20.47 -19.73
N TRP A 393 -7.93 20.27 -20.70
CA TRP A 393 -7.01 21.29 -21.20
C TRP A 393 -7.26 21.76 -22.65
N GLY A 394 -8.05 21.02 -23.44
CA GLY A 394 -8.14 21.22 -24.89
C GLY A 394 -6.93 20.65 -25.61
#